data_AF-A0A833E0C4-F1
#
_entry.id   AF-A0A833E0C4-F1
#
_cell.length_a   1.000
_cell.length_b   1.000
_cell.length_c   1.000
_cell.angle_alpha   90.00
_cell.angle_beta   90.00
_cell.angle_gamma   90.00
#
_symmetry.space_group_name_H-M   'P 1'
#
loop_
_entity.id
_entity.type
_entity.pdbx_description
1 polymer ?
#
loop_
_entity_poly.entity_id
_entity_poly.type
_entity_poly.pdbx_seq_one_letter_code
_entity_poly.pdbx_strand_id
1 'polypeptide(L)'
;MNEYILYFTMFALIVGALSSLKLSFHRSTSNVLIGEGLMAIVVATFLVVVSQKFNIPFGETVALFIIVAGPVGTIAFSTVMKKR
;
A
#
# COMPACT_ATOMS: atom_id res chain seq x y z
N MET A 1 -10.82 17.92 8.00
CA MET A 1 -11.01 16.56 8.55
C MET A 1 -10.94 16.65 10.07
N ASN A 2 -11.79 15.97 10.83
CA ASN A 2 -11.73 16.01 12.28
C ASN A 2 -10.37 15.44 12.76
N GLU A 3 -9.71 16.10 13.70
CA GLU A 3 -8.34 15.77 14.13
C GLU A 3 -8.26 14.36 14.72
N TYR A 4 -9.28 13.92 15.45
CA TYR A 4 -9.37 12.57 16.00
C TYR A 4 -9.37 11.49 14.91
N ILE A 5 -10.02 11.74 13.78
CA ILE A 5 -10.05 10.82 12.64
C ILE A 5 -8.64 10.73 12.04
N LEU A 6 -7.95 11.86 11.88
CA LEU A 6 -6.60 11.88 11.32
C LEU A 6 -5.61 11.08 12.19
N TYR A 7 -5.64 11.27 13.51
CA TYR A 7 -4.77 10.51 14.42
C TYR A 7 -5.07 9.02 14.38
N PHE A 8 -6.35 8.65 14.37
CA PHE A 8 -6.75 7.24 14.26
C PHE A 8 -6.33 6.63 12.93
N THR A 9 -6.50 7.34 11.81
CA THR A 9 -6.05 6.88 10.49
C THR A 9 -4.53 6.71 10.46
N MET A 10 -3.75 7.64 11.00
CA MET A 10 -2.29 7.50 11.06
C MET A 10 -1.86 6.29 11.90
N PHE A 11 -2.51 6.06 13.05
CA PHE A 11 -2.26 4.88 13.86
C PHE A 11 -2.59 3.58 13.10
N ALA A 12 -3.76 3.52 12.45
CA ALA A 12 -4.16 2.36 11.66
C ALA A 12 -3.18 2.07 10.51
N LEU A 13 -2.66 3.11 9.83
CA LEU A 13 -1.66 2.97 8.77
C LEU A 13 -0.34 2.40 9.30
N ILE A 14 0.11 2.82 10.49
CA ILE A 14 1.33 2.28 11.12
C ILE A 14 1.16 0.78 11.42
N VAL A 15 0.03 0.39 12.03
CA VAL A 15 -0.26 -1.02 12.31
C VAL A 15 -0.36 -1.83 11.01
N GLY A 16 -0.98 -1.26 9.99
CA GLY A 16 -1.06 -1.84 8.65
C GLY A 16 0.31 -2.06 8.01
N ALA A 17 1.21 -1.07 8.10
CA ALA A 17 2.58 -1.16 7.59
C ALA A 17 3.40 -2.24 8.29
N LEU A 18 3.27 -2.36 9.61
CA LEU A 18 3.97 -3.40 10.37
C LEU A 18 3.47 -4.80 10.04
N SER A 19 2.15 -4.94 9.85
CA SER A 19 1.52 -6.19 9.44
C SER A 19 1.95 -6.62 8.03
N SER A 20 1.93 -5.68 7.06
CA SER A 20 2.37 -5.95 5.69
C SER A 20 3.85 -6.34 5.63
N LEU A 21 4.70 -5.62 6.37
CA LEU A 21 6.13 -5.90 6.45
C LEU A 21 6.42 -7.29 7.06
N LYS A 22 5.69 -7.67 8.12
CA LYS A 22 5.80 -9.01 8.71
C LYS A 22 5.45 -10.11 7.70
N LEU A 23 4.43 -9.87 6.86
CA LEU A 23 4.04 -10.80 5.80
C LEU A 23 5.14 -10.92 4.73
N SER A 24 5.77 -9.81 4.36
CA SER A 24 6.86 -9.76 3.38
C SER A 24 8.12 -10.52 3.80
N PHE A 25 8.37 -10.73 5.09
CA PHE A 25 9.53 -11.49 5.56
C PHE A 25 9.32 -13.02 5.65
N HIS A 26 8.16 -13.54 5.25
CA HIS A 26 7.93 -14.99 5.25
C HIS A 26 8.59 -15.68 4.04
N ARG A 27 9.06 -16.92 4.22
CA ARG A 27 9.81 -17.71 3.22
C ARG A 27 9.06 -18.01 1.91
N SER A 28 7.74 -17.84 1.86
CA SER A 28 6.96 -18.09 0.65
C SER A 28 6.90 -16.85 -0.22
N THR A 29 7.29 -16.97 -1.48
CA THR A 29 7.16 -15.92 -2.51
C THR A 29 5.74 -15.38 -2.65
N SER A 30 4.71 -16.20 -2.39
CA SER A 30 3.32 -15.73 -2.38
C SER A 30 3.04 -14.78 -1.21
N ASN A 31 3.63 -15.03 -0.04
CA ASN A 31 3.44 -14.16 1.12
C ASN A 31 4.15 -12.82 0.94
N VAL A 32 5.30 -12.83 0.25
CA VAL A 32 6.02 -11.61 -0.14
C VAL A 32 5.16 -10.72 -1.04
N LEU A 33 4.52 -11.31 -2.08
CA LEU A 33 3.65 -10.59 -3.00
C LEU A 33 2.42 -9.99 -2.30
N ILE A 34 1.81 -10.73 -1.36
CA ILE A 34 0.68 -10.22 -0.58
C ILE A 34 1.13 -9.07 0.32
N GLY A 35 2.30 -9.20 0.97
CA GLY A 35 2.88 -8.16 1.81
C GLY A 35 3.18 -6.87 1.04
N GLU A 36 3.78 -6.96 -0.15
CA GLU A 36 4.01 -5.80 -1.02
C GLU A 36 2.70 -5.15 -1.47
N GLY A 37 1.69 -5.93 -1.87
CA GLY A 37 0.39 -5.40 -2.26
C GLY A 37 -0.29 -4.62 -1.13
N LEU A 38 -0.25 -5.14 0.10
CA LEU A 38 -0.75 -4.44 1.28
C LEU A 38 0.05 -3.17 1.57
N MET A 39 1.38 -3.20 1.42
CA MET A 39 2.23 -2.03 1.62
C MET A 39 1.90 -0.91 0.61
N ALA A 40 1.65 -1.26 -0.66
CA ALA A 40 1.23 -0.29 -1.68
C ALA A 40 -0.08 0.43 -1.31
N ILE A 41 -1.05 -0.30 -0.74
CA ILE A 41 -2.31 0.29 -0.26
C ILE A 41 -2.07 1.24 0.91
N VAL A 42 -1.24 0.86 1.87
CA VAL A 42 -0.89 1.70 3.03
C VAL A 42 -0.21 2.99 2.58
N VAL A 43 0.77 2.89 1.67
CA VAL A 43 1.49 4.05 1.13
C VAL A 43 0.56 4.96 0.32
N ALA A 44 -0.28 4.40 -0.56
CA ALA A 44 -1.23 5.19 -1.34
C ALA A 44 -2.24 5.93 -0.44
N THR A 45 -2.78 5.24 0.57
CA THR A 45 -3.72 5.84 1.53
C THR A 45 -3.06 6.95 2.34
N PHE A 46 -1.81 6.73 2.80
CA PHE A 46 -1.03 7.77 3.47
C PHE A 46 -0.84 9.01 2.57
N LEU A 47 -0.53 8.79 1.30
CA LEU A 47 -0.29 9.86 0.33
C LEU A 47 -1.55 10.69 0.05
N VAL A 48 -2.73 10.07 0.00
CA VAL A 48 -4.03 10.77 -0.08
C VAL A 48 -4.26 11.64 1.16
N VAL A 49 -4.05 11.10 2.37
CA VAL A 49 -4.27 11.84 3.61
C VAL A 49 -3.34 13.05 3.70
N VAL A 50 -2.07 12.90 3.32
CA VAL A 50 -1.09 14.00 3.26
C VAL A 50 -1.49 15.01 2.19
N SER A 51 -1.87 14.56 1.00
CA SER A 51 -2.30 15.42 -0.11
C SER A 51 -3.48 16.32 0.29
N GLN A 52 -4.47 15.76 0.99
CA GLN A 52 -5.64 16.50 1.46
C GLN A 52 -5.30 17.47 2.59
N LYS A 53 -4.34 17.14 3.47
CA LYS A 53 -3.95 18.02 4.58
C LYS A 53 -3.10 19.20 4.11
N PHE A 54 -2.19 18.96 3.17
CA PHE A 54 -1.22 19.96 2.70
C PHE A 54 -1.59 20.62 1.36
N ASN A 55 -2.75 20.29 0.78
CA ASN A 55 -3.19 20.76 -0.55
C ASN A 55 -2.13 20.55 -1.63
N ILE A 56 -1.50 19.38 -1.64
CA ILE A 56 -0.48 19.04 -2.64
C ILE A 56 -1.21 18.73 -3.96
N PRO A 57 -0.97 19.49 -5.05
CA PRO A 57 -1.52 19.13 -6.34
C PRO A 57 -0.91 17.81 -6.81
N PHE A 58 -1.73 16.94 -7.43
CA PHE A 58 -1.36 15.61 -7.95
C PHE A 58 -1.17 14.46 -6.94
N GLY A 59 -1.23 14.68 -5.62
CA GLY A 59 -1.02 13.58 -4.66
C GLY A 59 -2.03 12.43 -4.80
N GLU A 60 -3.30 12.76 -5.02
CA GLU A 60 -4.35 11.75 -5.24
C GLU A 60 -4.14 10.95 -6.53
N THR A 61 -3.68 11.60 -7.61
CA THR A 61 -3.38 10.94 -8.89
C THR A 61 -2.23 9.94 -8.75
N VAL A 62 -1.17 10.31 -8.01
CA VAL A 62 -0.04 9.42 -7.73
C VAL A 62 -0.48 8.23 -6.88
N ALA A 63 -1.30 8.47 -5.86
CA ALA A 63 -1.84 7.40 -5.02
C ALA A 63 -2.66 6.40 -5.85
N LEU A 64 -3.49 6.90 -6.77
CA LEU A 64 -4.31 6.08 -7.65
C LEU A 64 -3.44 5.25 -8.62
N PHE A 65 -2.38 5.84 -9.16
CA PHE A 65 -1.42 5.13 -9.99
C PHE A 65 -0.73 3.98 -9.23
N ILE A 66 -0.31 4.21 -7.98
CA ILE A 66 0.30 3.16 -7.13
C ILE A 66 -0.69 1.99 -6.92
N ILE A 67 -1.95 2.29 -6.64
CA ILE A 67 -2.99 1.27 -6.44
C ILE A 67 -3.23 0.48 -7.72
N VAL A 68 -3.22 1.11 -8.90
CA VAL A 68 -3.41 0.41 -10.18
C VAL A 68 -2.18 -0.42 -10.56
N ALA A 69 -0.98 0.10 -10.30
CA ALA A 69 0.27 -0.60 -10.60
C ALA A 69 0.45 -1.87 -9.77
N GLY A 70 -0.05 -1.90 -8.52
CA GLY A 70 0.05 -3.05 -7.62
C GLY A 70 -0.50 -4.36 -8.22
N PRO A 71 -1.80 -4.44 -8.58
CA PRO A 71 -2.38 -5.61 -9.23
C PRO A 71 -1.69 -6.00 -10.53
N VAL A 72 -1.29 -5.02 -11.36
CA VAL A 72 -0.57 -5.29 -12.62
C VAL A 72 0.75 -6.00 -12.35
N GLY A 73 1.54 -5.51 -11.38
CA GLY A 73 2.78 -6.15 -10.94
C GLY A 73 2.55 -7.56 -10.41
N THR A 74 1.58 -7.72 -9.49
CA THR A 74 1.28 -9.02 -8.88
C THR A 74 0.80 -10.05 -9.91
N ILE A 75 -0.03 -9.64 -10.88
CA ILE A 75 -0.47 -10.51 -11.97
C ILE A 75 0.74 -10.92 -12.80
N ALA A 76 1.57 -9.96 -13.25
CA ALA A 76 2.75 -10.25 -14.04
C ALA A 76 3.68 -11.26 -13.35
N PHE A 77 3.97 -11.06 -12.06
CA PHE A 77 4.76 -11.98 -11.23
C PHE A 77 4.11 -13.36 -11.09
N SER A 78 2.78 -13.43 -10.89
CA SER A 78 2.06 -14.71 -10.78
C SER A 78 2.20 -15.56 -12.06
N THR A 79 2.18 -14.93 -13.24
CA THR A 79 2.38 -15.60 -14.52
C THR A 79 3.79 -16.19 -14.68
N VAL A 80 4.80 -15.50 -14.15
CA VAL A 80 6.20 -15.96 -14.19
C VAL A 80 6.39 -17.13 -13.21
N MET A 81 5.81 -17.04 -12.01
CA MET A 81 5.91 -18.10 -11.01
C MET A 81 5.23 -19.40 -11.44
N LYS A 82 4.10 -19.32 -12.18
CA LYS A 82 3.37 -20.50 -12.67
C LYS A 82 4.10 -21.27 -13.79
N LYS A 83 5.12 -20.66 -14.40
CA LYS A 83 5.93 -21.26 -15.48
C LYS A 83 7.20 -21.98 -14.98
N ARG A 84 7.49 -21.93 -13.68
CA ARG A 84 8.44 -22.82 -13.02
C ARG A 84 7.70 -23.96 -12.32
#